data_AF-A0A9X1HNJ3-F1
#
_entry.id   AF-A0A9X1HNJ3-F1
#
_cell.length_a   1.000
_cell.length_b   1.000
_cell.length_c   1.000
_cell.angle_alpha   90.00
_cell.angle_beta   90.00
_cell.angle_gamma   90.00
#
_symmetry.space_group_name_H-M   'P 1'
#
loop_
_entity.id
_entity.type
_entity.pdbx_description
1 polymer ?
#
loop_
_entity_poly.entity_id
_entity_poly.type
_entity_poly.pdbx_seq_one_letter_code
_entity_poly.pdbx_strand_id
1 'polypeptide(L)' 'MENIYKPIGITTLILLFYLISVFTNLAFGVVFILFVILNIFTIWMVIRILKDGKPSDKSFDECWYEDYKV' A
#
# COMPACT_ATOMS: atom_id res chain seq x y z
N MET A 1 3.37 13.28 -7.43
CA MET A 1 2.52 12.32 -6.69
C MET A 1 1.18 12.00 -7.38
N GLU A 2 0.86 12.60 -8.54
CA GLU A 2 -0.48 12.54 -9.15
C GLU A 2 -0.91 11.15 -9.69
N ASN A 3 0.00 10.17 -9.76
CA ASN A 3 -0.30 8.84 -10.29
C ASN A 3 -0.12 7.68 -9.29
N ILE A 4 0.32 7.95 -8.06
CA ILE A 4 0.61 6.91 -7.04
C ILE A 4 -0.49 6.74 -5.99
N TYR A 5 -1.39 7.71 -5.82
CA TYR A 5 -2.48 7.60 -4.84
C TYR A 5 -3.50 6.52 -5.23
N LYS A 6 -3.69 6.23 -6.52
CA LYS A 6 -4.61 5.18 -6.97
C LYS A 6 -4.14 3.79 -6.54
N PRO A 7 -2.89 3.37 -6.81
CA PRO A 7 -2.36 2.12 -6.29
C PRO A 7 -2.47 1.99 -4.77
N ILE A 8 -2.10 3.05 -4.04
CA ILE A 8 -2.14 3.06 -2.57
C ILE A 8 -3.58 2.92 -2.07
N GLY A 9 -4.51 3.70 -2.61
CA GLY A 9 -5.92 3.67 -2.20
C GLY A 9 -6.58 2.32 -2.45
N ILE A 10 -6.36 1.72 -3.63
CA ILE A 10 -6.93 0.41 -3.98
C ILE A 10 -6.39 -0.67 -3.04
N THR A 11 -5.07 -0.75 -2.85
CA THR A 11 -4.45 -1.77 -1.99
C THR A 11 -4.87 -1.60 -0.52
N THR A 12 -4.99 -0.36 -0.05
CA THR A 12 -5.46 -0.06 1.31
C THR A 12 -6.92 -0.48 1.51
N LEU A 13 -7.78 -0.26 0.51
CA LEU A 13 -9.18 -0.68 0.57
C LEU A 13 -9.29 -2.21 0.62
N ILE A 14 -8.49 -2.93 -0.17
CA ILE A 14 -8.43 -4.40 -0.11
C ILE A 14 -7.95 -4.88 1.26
N LEU A 15 -6.93 -4.23 1.83
CA LEU A 15 -6.46 -4.51 3.19
C LEU A 15 -7.59 -4.33 4.21
N LEU A 16 -8.38 -3.25 4.11
CA LEU A 16 -9.51 -3.02 5.00
C LEU A 16 -10.55 -4.14 4.91
N PHE A 17 -10.90 -4.57 3.69
CA PHE A 17 -11.79 -5.71 3.48
C PHE A 17 -11.25 -7.01 4.06
N TYR A 18 -9.95 -7.27 3.91
CA TYR A 18 -9.29 -8.41 4.54
C TYR A 18 -9.42 -8.37 6.07
N LEU A 19 -9.15 -7.21 6.69
CA LEU A 19 -9.26 -7.04 8.14
C LEU A 19 -10.70 -7.25 8.65
N ILE A 20 -11.70 -6.69 7.95
CA ILE A 20 -13.12 -6.91 8.28
C ILE A 20 -13.48 -8.39 8.16
N SER A 21 -12.97 -9.07 7.12
CA SER A 21 -13.22 -10.50 6.89
C SER A 21 -12.67 -11.37 8.02
N VAL A 22 -11.48 -11.05 8.51
CA VAL A 22 -10.88 -11.71 9.68
C VAL A 22 -11.67 -11.41 10.96
N PHE A 23 -12.02 -10.14 11.18
CA PHE A 23 -12.75 -9.70 12.38
C PHE A 23 -14.15 -10.33 12.49
N THR A 24 -14.85 -10.47 11.36
CA THR A 24 -16.18 -11.10 11.30
C THR A 24 -16.14 -12.62 11.24
N ASN A 25 -14.94 -13.22 11.31
CA ASN A 25 -14.72 -14.66 11.28
C ASN A 25 -15.37 -15.34 10.05
N LEU A 26 -15.16 -14.76 8.87
CA LEU A 26 -15.58 -15.38 7.61
C LEU A 26 -14.87 -16.72 7.40
N ALA A 27 -15.48 -17.58 6.56
CA ALA A 27 -14.92 -18.88 6.22
C ALA A 27 -13.46 -18.76 5.77
N PHE A 28 -12.62 -19.67 6.26
CA PHE A 28 -11.17 -19.67 5.98
C PHE A 28 -10.84 -19.54 4.49
N GLY A 29 -11.61 -20.21 3.62
CA GLY A 29 -11.41 -20.10 2.17
C GLY A 29 -11.52 -18.68 1.63
N VAL A 30 -12.46 -17.88 2.13
CA VAL A 30 -12.64 -16.47 1.73
C VAL A 30 -11.45 -15.63 2.22
N VAL A 31 -11.07 -15.80 3.49
CA VAL A 31 -9.94 -15.08 4.09
C VAL A 31 -8.63 -15.40 3.37
N PHE A 32 -8.39 -16.67 3.04
CA PHE A 32 -7.20 -17.11 2.32
C PHE A 32 -7.13 -16.54 0.90
N ILE A 33 -8.26 -16.53 0.17
CA ILE A 33 -8.33 -15.90 -1.16
C ILE A 33 -8.02 -14.40 -1.07
N LEU A 34 -8.63 -13.70 -0.11
CA LEU A 34 -8.36 -12.27 0.12
C LEU A 34 -6.89 -12.01 0.48
N PHE A 35 -6.26 -12.89 1.27
CA PHE A 35 -4.85 -12.81 1.60
C PHE A 35 -3.95 -12.91 0.35
N VAL A 36 -4.23 -13.86 -0.55
CA VAL A 36 -3.47 -13.99 -1.80
C VAL A 36 -3.67 -12.76 -2.69
N ILE A 37 -4.91 -12.28 -2.84
CA ILE A 37 -5.24 -11.07 -3.59
C ILE A 37 -4.48 -9.87 -3.02
N LEU A 38 -4.49 -9.69 -1.70
CA LEU A 38 -3.80 -8.60 -1.02
C LEU A 38 -2.28 -8.58 -1.33
N ASN A 39 -1.63 -9.75 -1.33
CA ASN A 39 -0.20 -9.84 -1.68
C ASN A 39 0.05 -9.44 -3.14
N ILE A 40 -0.78 -9.89 -4.08
CA ILE A 40 -0.68 -9.51 -5.51
C ILE A 40 -0.83 -8.00 -5.67
N PHE A 41 -1.83 -7.39 -5.03
CA PHE A 41 -2.05 -5.94 -5.10
C PHE A 41 -0.96 -5.14 -4.38
N THR A 42 -0.35 -5.69 -3.33
CA THR A 42 0.80 -5.08 -2.66
C THR A 42 2.01 -5.02 -3.58
N ILE A 43 2.33 -6.13 -4.27
CA ILE A 43 3.43 -6.17 -5.25
C ILE A 43 3.14 -5.18 -6.39
N TRP A 44 1.91 -5.19 -6.93
CA TRP A 44 1.50 -4.25 -7.97
C TRP A 44 1.65 -2.78 -7.53
N MET A 45 1.23 -2.45 -6.30
CA MET A 45 1.37 -1.11 -5.74
C MET A 45 2.84 -0.70 -5.65
N VAL A 46 3.71 -1.55 -5.13
CA VAL A 46 5.15 -1.26 -5.03
C VAL A 46 5.75 -1.01 -6.41
N ILE A 47 5.46 -1.87 -7.39
CA ILE A 47 5.96 -1.70 -8.77
C ILE A 47 5.46 -0.37 -9.36
N ARG A 48 4.20 -0.01 -9.14
CA ARG A 48 3.63 1.27 -9.61
C ARG A 48 4.30 2.46 -8.95
N ILE A 49 4.53 2.42 -7.64
CA ILE A 49 5.24 3.50 -6.93
C ILE A 49 6.67 3.66 -7.44
N LEU A 50 7.39 2.57 -7.66
CA LEU A 50 8.77 2.60 -8.15
C LEU A 50 8.88 3.11 -9.59
N LYS A 51 7.88 2.84 -10.44
CA LYS A 51 7.89 3.26 -11.85
C LYS A 51 7.30 4.66 -12.09
N ASP A 52 6.21 4.97 -11.39
CA ASP A 52 5.38 6.15 -11.66
C ASP A 52 5.54 7.24 -10.57
N GLY A 53 6.26 6.94 -9.49
CA GLY A 53 6.56 7.89 -8.41
C GLY A 53 7.71 8.82 -8.77
N LYS A 54 7.53 10.13 -8.52
CA LYS A 54 8.65 11.08 -8.53
C LYS A 54 9.51 10.79 -7.29
N PRO A 55 10.82 10.52 -7.42
CA PRO A 55 11.70 10.42 -6.26
C PRO A 55 11.64 11.70 -5.44
N SER A 56 11.88 11.61 -4.14
CA SER A 56 12.09 12.81 -3.32
C SER A 56 13.28 13.58 -3.89
N ASP A 57 13.14 14.90 -4.03
CA ASP A 57 14.26 15.77 -4.40
C ASP A 57 15.26 15.92 -3.23
N LYS A 58 14.93 15.38 -2.05
CA LYS A 58 15.77 15.39 -0.85
C LYS A 58 16.55 14.09 -0.73
N SER A 59 17.85 14.22 -0.46
CA SER A 59 18.67 13.07 -0.11
C SER A 59 18.48 12.68 1.35
N PHE A 60 18.84 11.44 1.67
CA PHE A 60 18.77 10.94 3.04
C PHE A 60 19.73 11.69 3.97
N ASP A 61 20.87 12.16 3.45
CA ASP A 61 21.86 12.97 4.17
C ASP A 61 21.34 14.38 4.50
N GLU A 62 20.45 14.92 3.66
CA GLU A 62 19.88 16.27 3.85
C GLU A 62 18.65 16.27 4.76
N CYS A 63 17.78 15.25 4.67
CA CYS A 63 16.53 15.16 5.44
C CYS A 63 16.17 13.68 5.68
N TRP A 64 16.78 13.08 6.71
CA TRP A 64 16.56 11.67 7.07
C TRP A 64 15.12 11.40 7.58
N TYR A 65 14.42 12.42 8.09
CA TYR A 65 12.99 12.42 8.43
C TYR A 65 12.41 13.84 8.29
N GLU A 66 11.49 14.08 7.36
CA GLU A 66 10.72 15.33 7.32
C GLU A 66 9.53 15.27 8.29
N ASP A 67 9.78 15.51 9.59
CA ASP A 67 8.68 15.70 10.55
C ASP A 67 8.50 17.18 10.96
N TYR A 68 9.43 18.07 10.57
CA TYR A 68 9.31 19.51 10.82
C TYR A 68 10.22 20.33 9.89
N LYS A 69 9.78 21.56 9.58
CA LYS A 69 10.60 22.55 8.86
C LYS A 69 11.60 23.17 9.83
N VAL A 70 12.88 23.22 9.43
CA VAL A 70 13.92 24.04 10.05
C VAL A 70 13.74 25.50 9.62
#